data_AF-A0A401H5R0-F1
#
_entry.id   AF-A0A401H5R0-F1
#
_cell.length_a   1.000
_cell.length_b   1.000
_cell.length_c   1.000
_cell.angle_alpha   90.00
_cell.angle_beta   90.00
_cell.angle_gamma   90.00
#
_symmetry.space_group_name_H-M   'P 1'
#
loop_
_entity.id
_entity.type
_entity.pdbx_description
1 polymer ?
#
loop_
_entity_poly.entity_id
_entity_poly.type
_entity_poly.pdbx_seq_one_letter_code
_entity_poly.pdbx_strand_id
1 'polypeptide(L)'
;MPDVKHEDVMAYAPDLARTPVELIRKGLPGMHRHVPPILLGVRCDPPKTVLRKVKGMSVPDSRLAECPTHIFAVYGPSWGSTSPADRYLQKLRARRLVTYYPIHALMFLAHCGNLPPIEDYRLRLAILHVTPPTATVEAASIIRVPLVPIYVPAPVAFQLLEHYIYFSNVPHLEAELLPSELPPPPRAPGIISHDDRVAAYAYALATQQDMTINRLSRHAKLVYRLYQNVVWLAVKDSGLWAAINFTWESLTSAMRMMQQWGMTV
;
A
#
# COMPACT_ATOMS: atom_id res chain seq x y z
N MET A 1 -12.06 14.14 4.08
CA MET A 1 -10.63 13.79 3.89
C MET A 1 -9.99 14.91 3.11
N PRO A 2 -8.83 15.44 3.54
CA PRO A 2 -8.12 16.49 2.80
C PRO A 2 -7.93 16.08 1.34
N ASP A 3 -8.01 17.06 0.44
CA ASP A 3 -7.74 16.83 -0.97
C ASP A 3 -6.24 16.69 -1.23
N VAL A 4 -5.90 16.11 -2.39
CA VAL A 4 -4.52 16.04 -2.84
C VAL A 4 -4.05 17.46 -3.13
N LYS A 5 -2.93 17.83 -2.51
CA LYS A 5 -2.31 19.14 -2.68
C LYS A 5 -1.57 19.19 -4.02
N HIS A 6 -2.18 19.84 -5.01
CA HIS A 6 -1.54 20.01 -6.32
C HIS A 6 -0.20 20.75 -6.23
N GLU A 7 -0.07 21.68 -5.27
CA GLU A 7 1.19 22.35 -4.94
C GLU A 7 2.33 21.38 -4.60
N ASP A 8 2.06 20.29 -3.88
CA ASP A 8 3.10 19.30 -3.53
C ASP A 8 3.53 18.52 -4.77
N VAL A 9 2.60 18.21 -5.66
CA VAL A 9 2.89 17.57 -6.95
C VAL A 9 3.70 18.50 -7.85
N MET A 10 3.34 19.80 -7.90
CA MET A 10 4.06 20.82 -8.66
C MET A 10 5.49 21.02 -8.13
N ALA A 11 5.65 21.11 -6.81
CA ALA A 11 6.95 21.26 -6.18
C ALA A 11 7.85 20.05 -6.45
N TYR A 12 7.28 18.84 -6.46
CA TYR A 12 8.02 17.61 -6.72
C TYR A 12 8.29 17.34 -8.21
N ALA A 13 7.35 17.70 -9.09
CA ALA A 13 7.41 17.45 -10.53
C ALA A 13 6.91 18.69 -11.29
N PRO A 14 7.76 19.74 -11.42
CA PRO A 14 7.36 21.01 -12.04
C PRO A 14 6.83 20.86 -13.47
N ASP A 15 7.30 19.87 -14.22
CA ASP A 15 6.83 19.59 -15.59
C ASP A 15 5.34 19.22 -15.65
N LEU A 16 4.77 18.74 -14.53
CA LEU A 16 3.36 18.39 -14.41
C LEU A 16 2.50 19.55 -13.85
N ALA A 17 3.07 20.75 -13.70
CA ALA A 17 2.41 21.85 -13.02
C ALA A 17 1.11 22.33 -13.67
N ARG A 18 0.95 22.09 -14.98
CA ARG A 18 -0.26 22.43 -15.73
C ARG A 18 -1.23 21.26 -15.87
N THR A 19 -0.86 20.09 -15.35
CA THR A 19 -1.64 18.87 -15.47
C THR A 19 -2.49 18.70 -14.21
N PRO A 20 -3.83 18.58 -14.33
CA PRO A 20 -4.70 18.22 -13.21
C PRO A 20 -4.26 16.90 -12.56
N VAL A 21 -4.28 16.84 -11.23
CA VAL A 21 -3.84 15.66 -10.45
C VAL A 21 -4.59 14.39 -10.90
N GLU A 22 -5.85 14.52 -11.26
CA GLU A 22 -6.69 13.40 -11.72
C GLU A 22 -6.17 12.80 -13.02
N LEU A 23 -5.62 13.62 -13.93
CA LEU A 23 -5.01 13.15 -15.18
C LEU A 23 -3.65 12.51 -14.91
N ILE A 24 -2.85 13.09 -14.01
CA ILE A 24 -1.59 12.47 -13.54
C ILE A 24 -1.90 11.08 -13.00
N ARG A 25 -2.85 10.97 -12.06
CA ARG A 25 -3.28 9.71 -11.44
C ARG A 25 -3.70 8.67 -12.47
N LYS A 26 -4.49 9.05 -13.48
CA LYS A 26 -4.93 8.15 -14.55
C LYS A 26 -3.78 7.71 -15.46
N GLY A 27 -2.76 8.54 -15.65
CA GLY A 27 -1.60 8.23 -16.49
C GLY A 27 -0.58 7.31 -15.83
N LEU A 28 -0.44 7.39 -14.51
CA LEU A 28 0.59 6.67 -13.74
C LEU A 28 0.55 5.14 -13.93
N PRO A 29 -0.60 4.43 -13.87
CA PRO A 29 -0.62 2.98 -14.09
C PRO A 29 -0.12 2.56 -15.48
N GLY A 30 -0.33 3.42 -16.49
CA GLY A 30 0.14 3.20 -17.85
C GLY A 30 1.65 3.31 -18.00
N MET A 31 2.28 4.20 -17.22
CA MET A 31 3.75 4.36 -17.19
C MET A 31 4.47 3.16 -16.56
N HIS A 32 3.74 2.35 -15.78
CA HIS A 32 4.33 1.37 -14.89
C HIS A 32 4.07 -0.10 -15.30
N ARG A 33 3.72 -0.36 -16.56
CA ARG A 33 3.56 -1.74 -17.08
C ARG A 33 4.82 -2.61 -16.96
N HIS A 34 5.99 -2.01 -16.70
CA HIS A 34 7.27 -2.69 -16.48
C HIS A 34 7.73 -2.74 -15.01
N VAL A 35 6.93 -2.21 -14.07
CA VAL A 35 7.24 -2.05 -12.63
C VAL A 35 7.02 -3.27 -11.70
N PRO A 36 6.25 -4.33 -12.06
CA PRO A 36 6.13 -5.50 -11.17
C PRO A 36 7.47 -6.06 -10.64
N PRO A 37 8.59 -6.01 -11.41
CA PRO A 37 9.89 -6.44 -10.93
C PRO A 37 10.68 -5.41 -10.11
N ILE A 38 10.22 -4.16 -9.91
CA ILE A 38 11.04 -3.15 -9.21
C ILE A 38 11.12 -3.44 -7.71
N LEU A 39 10.08 -4.01 -7.11
CA LEU A 39 10.19 -4.56 -5.76
C LEU A 39 10.98 -5.89 -5.75
N LEU A 40 11.08 -6.58 -6.88
CA LEU A 40 11.84 -7.81 -7.05
C LEU A 40 13.32 -7.50 -7.33
N GLY A 41 14.09 -7.27 -6.26
CA GLY A 41 15.54 -7.13 -6.34
C GLY A 41 16.08 -5.86 -5.70
N VAL A 42 15.21 -4.90 -5.40
CA VAL A 42 15.56 -3.75 -4.56
C VAL A 42 15.75 -4.20 -3.12
N ARG A 43 16.93 -3.93 -2.56
CA ARG A 43 17.26 -4.29 -1.17
C ARG A 43 17.66 -3.07 -0.37
N CYS A 44 17.01 -2.90 0.78
CA CYS A 44 17.38 -1.90 1.77
C CYS A 44 18.00 -2.59 2.98
N ASP A 45 19.09 -2.04 3.50
CA ASP A 45 19.60 -2.46 4.81
C ASP A 45 18.49 -2.35 5.87
N PRO A 46 18.43 -3.27 6.86
CA PRO A 46 17.42 -3.19 7.91
C PRO A 46 17.48 -1.86 8.68
N PRO A 47 16.38 -1.46 9.34
CA PRO A 47 16.36 -0.27 10.19
C PRO A 47 17.44 -0.33 11.27
N LYS A 48 18.21 0.75 11.38
CA LYS A 48 19.14 0.96 12.51
C LYS A 48 18.36 1.64 13.64
N THR A 49 18.97 1.74 14.82
CA THR A 49 18.37 2.37 16.02
C THR A 49 17.90 3.82 15.79
N VAL A 50 18.48 4.51 14.81
CA VAL A 50 18.11 5.88 14.41
C VAL A 50 17.78 5.89 12.91
N LEU A 51 16.62 6.44 12.56
CA LEU A 51 16.24 6.69 11.18
C LEU A 51 17.07 7.86 10.63
N ARG A 52 17.90 7.57 9.64
CA ARG A 52 18.68 8.60 8.92
C ARG A 52 17.85 9.14 7.78
N LYS A 53 17.97 10.44 7.48
CA LYS A 53 17.24 11.11 6.38
C LYS A 53 17.50 10.50 4.99
N VAL A 54 18.61 9.78 4.82
CA VAL A 54 19.01 9.15 3.56
C VAL A 54 19.40 7.71 3.84
N LYS A 55 19.00 6.81 2.95
CA LYS A 55 19.24 5.37 3.05
C LYS A 55 19.78 4.83 1.73
N GLY A 56 20.78 3.96 1.83
CA GLY A 56 21.32 3.24 0.69
C GLY A 56 20.40 2.08 0.31
N MET A 57 20.23 1.88 -0.98
CA MET A 57 19.37 0.89 -1.58
C MET A 57 20.11 0.23 -2.74
N SER A 58 20.26 -1.10 -2.72
CA SER A 58 20.86 -1.86 -3.81
C SER A 58 19.82 -2.07 -4.90
N VAL A 59 20.17 -1.76 -6.14
CA VAL A 59 19.29 -1.88 -7.32
C VAL A 59 20.09 -2.55 -8.44
N PRO A 60 19.53 -3.55 -9.14
CA PRO A 60 20.15 -4.11 -10.34
C PRO A 60 20.34 -3.02 -11.40
N ASP A 61 21.45 -3.05 -12.13
CA ASP A 61 21.79 -2.00 -13.09
C ASP A 61 20.77 -1.92 -14.25
N SER A 62 20.15 -3.05 -14.65
CA SER A 62 19.06 -3.06 -15.64
C SER A 62 17.80 -2.31 -15.19
N ARG A 63 17.69 -1.98 -13.90
CA ARG A 63 16.52 -1.33 -13.28
C ARG A 63 16.78 0.07 -12.78
N LEU A 64 17.96 0.64 -13.03
CA LEU A 64 18.31 1.99 -12.55
C LEU A 64 17.37 3.08 -13.10
N ALA A 65 16.90 2.94 -14.34
CA ALA A 65 15.97 3.89 -14.95
C ALA A 65 14.58 3.92 -14.25
N GLU A 66 14.23 2.81 -13.60
CA GLU A 66 12.94 2.64 -12.90
C GLU A 66 13.14 2.64 -11.38
N CYS A 67 14.28 3.11 -10.88
CA CYS A 67 14.59 2.98 -9.48
C CYS A 67 13.64 3.81 -8.59
N PRO A 68 13.23 3.28 -7.42
CA PRO A 68 12.43 4.05 -6.48
C PRO A 68 13.14 5.33 -6.06
N THR A 69 12.40 6.42 -6.03
CA THR A 69 12.93 7.76 -5.69
C THR A 69 13.15 7.96 -4.19
N HIS A 70 12.41 7.23 -3.35
CA HIS A 70 12.32 7.41 -1.90
C HIS A 70 12.15 6.06 -1.22
N ILE A 71 12.36 6.03 0.09
CA ILE A 71 11.94 4.92 0.96
C ILE A 71 11.00 5.47 2.01
N PHE A 72 9.81 4.87 2.12
CA PHE A 72 8.94 5.10 3.27
C PHE A 72 9.38 4.22 4.43
N ALA A 73 9.63 4.85 5.58
CA ALA A 73 9.78 4.19 6.86
C ALA A 73 8.41 4.14 7.55
N VAL A 74 7.65 3.09 7.26
CA VAL A 74 6.28 2.93 7.75
C VAL A 74 6.28 2.37 9.16
N TYR A 75 5.58 3.05 10.06
CA TYR A 75 5.43 2.65 11.46
C TYR A 75 4.00 2.88 11.96
N GLY A 76 3.66 2.18 13.04
CA GLY A 76 2.33 2.20 13.62
C GLY A 76 2.27 2.80 15.02
N PRO A 77 1.11 2.68 15.68
CA PRO A 77 0.97 3.03 17.08
C PRO A 77 1.97 2.23 17.93
N SER A 78 2.48 2.87 18.98
CA SER A 78 3.34 2.19 19.96
C SER A 78 2.46 1.24 20.77
N TRP A 79 2.72 -0.06 20.68
CA TRP A 79 2.04 -1.05 21.51
C TRP A 79 2.38 -0.79 22.98
N GLY A 80 1.35 -0.62 23.82
CA GLY A 80 1.50 -0.66 25.28
C GLY A 80 1.68 0.68 26.01
N SER A 81 1.11 1.79 25.55
CA SER A 81 1.09 3.01 26.37
C SER A 81 -0.20 3.82 26.19
N THR A 82 -1.13 3.63 27.12
CA THR A 82 -2.37 4.41 27.21
C THR A 82 -2.17 5.72 27.98
N SER A 83 -1.22 5.78 28.93
CA SER A 83 -0.97 6.98 29.74
C SER A 83 0.23 7.83 29.24
N PRO A 84 0.17 9.17 29.38
CA PRO A 84 1.32 10.05 29.14
C PRO A 84 2.57 9.69 29.97
N ALA A 85 2.40 9.15 31.18
CA ALA A 85 3.49 8.73 32.07
C ALA A 85 4.23 7.50 31.53
N ASP A 86 3.50 6.51 31.01
CA ASP A 86 4.09 5.33 30.36
C ASP A 86 4.90 5.74 29.13
N ARG A 87 4.43 6.74 28.37
CA ARG A 87 5.18 7.29 27.22
C ARG A 87 6.51 7.90 27.66
N TYR A 88 6.53 8.60 28.80
CA TYR A 88 7.74 9.21 29.34
C TYR A 88 8.77 8.16 29.78
N LEU A 89 8.33 7.09 30.46
CA LEU A 89 9.19 5.98 30.86
C LEU A 89 9.64 5.12 29.66
N GLN A 90 8.78 4.96 28.65
CA GLN A 90 9.09 4.23 27.42
C GLN A 90 10.07 4.96 26.50
N LYS A 91 10.26 6.28 26.63
CA LYS A 91 11.28 7.04 25.87
C LYS A 91 12.67 6.41 25.96
N LEU A 92 12.94 5.62 27.01
CA LEU A 92 14.24 4.98 27.24
C LEU A 92 14.35 3.56 26.64
N ARG A 93 13.25 2.90 26.22
CA ARG A 93 13.29 1.46 25.86
C ARG A 93 12.36 0.99 24.73
N ALA A 94 11.33 1.75 24.35
CA ALA A 94 10.36 1.28 23.36
C ALA A 94 10.88 1.44 21.92
N ARG A 95 11.36 0.34 21.34
CA ARG A 95 11.66 0.24 19.90
C ARG A 95 10.34 0.04 19.15
N ARG A 96 10.06 0.89 18.14
CA ARG A 96 8.93 0.69 17.23
C ARG A 96 9.36 -0.19 16.07
N LEU A 97 8.49 -1.11 15.66
CA LEU A 97 8.67 -1.82 14.40
C LEU A 97 8.50 -0.85 13.24
N VAL A 98 9.46 -0.86 12.33
CA VAL A 98 9.47 -0.02 11.12
C VAL A 98 9.71 -0.93 9.93
N THR A 99 8.88 -0.80 8.91
CA THR A 99 9.05 -1.50 7.63
C THR A 99 9.44 -0.48 6.56
N TYR A 100 10.41 -0.85 5.72
CA TYR A 100 10.88 0.00 4.63
C TYR A 100 10.19 -0.39 3.32
N TYR A 101 9.63 0.61 2.65
CA TYR A 101 8.94 0.47 1.37
C TYR A 101 9.60 1.39 0.34
N PRO A 102 10.33 0.84 -0.65
CA PRO A 102 10.85 1.63 -1.76
C PRO A 102 9.72 2.17 -2.64
N ILE A 103 9.64 3.50 -2.80
CA ILE A 103 8.52 4.14 -3.49
C ILE A 103 8.93 5.21 -4.51
N HIS A 104 8.08 5.40 -5.51
CA HIS A 104 8.06 6.57 -6.38
C HIS A 104 7.17 7.62 -5.72
N ALA A 105 7.75 8.71 -5.23
CA ALA A 105 7.01 9.68 -4.42
C ALA A 105 5.83 10.30 -5.17
N LEU A 106 5.98 10.51 -6.48
CA LEU A 106 4.90 11.00 -7.34
C LEU A 106 3.64 10.10 -7.29
N MET A 107 3.80 8.78 -7.15
CA MET A 107 2.67 7.86 -7.01
C MET A 107 1.86 8.18 -5.77
N PHE A 108 2.52 8.38 -4.64
CA PHE A 108 1.81 8.67 -3.40
C PHE A 108 1.31 10.12 -3.37
N LEU A 109 2.08 11.09 -3.87
CA LEU A 109 1.67 12.49 -3.95
C LEU A 109 0.43 12.68 -4.83
N ALA A 110 0.29 11.94 -5.94
CA ALA A 110 -0.88 12.04 -6.81
C ALA A 110 -2.15 11.39 -6.21
N HIS A 111 -1.99 10.47 -5.25
CA HIS A 111 -3.09 9.71 -4.66
C HIS A 111 -3.46 10.14 -3.24
N CYS A 112 -2.54 10.65 -2.41
CA CYS A 112 -2.74 10.85 -0.98
C CYS A 112 -2.80 12.34 -0.61
N GLY A 113 -3.86 12.76 0.07
CA GLY A 113 -4.01 14.15 0.57
C GLY A 113 -3.35 14.43 1.92
N ASN A 114 -2.86 13.41 2.62
CA ASN A 114 -2.24 13.54 3.94
C ASN A 114 -0.91 12.80 4.02
N LEU A 115 0.09 13.33 3.33
CA LEU A 115 1.48 12.88 3.42
C LEU A 115 2.32 13.87 4.23
N PRO A 116 3.38 13.39 4.92
CA PRO A 116 4.41 14.31 5.38
C PRO A 116 5.07 15.00 4.17
N PRO A 117 5.69 16.18 4.35
CA PRO A 117 6.44 16.82 3.28
C PRO A 117 7.46 15.88 2.66
N ILE A 118 7.42 15.75 1.33
CA ILE A 118 8.39 14.98 0.55
C ILE A 118 9.27 15.98 -0.20
N GLU A 119 10.50 16.12 0.26
CA GLU A 119 11.48 17.00 -0.36
C GLU A 119 11.92 16.44 -1.74
N ASP A 120 12.09 17.30 -2.74
CA ASP A 120 12.68 16.89 -4.01
C ASP A 120 14.20 16.70 -3.84
N TYR A 121 14.63 15.44 -3.88
CA TYR A 121 16.03 15.04 -3.76
C TYR A 121 16.64 14.53 -5.08
N ARG A 122 16.01 14.81 -6.23
CA ARG A 122 16.56 14.46 -7.56
C ARG A 122 18.02 14.91 -7.74
N LEU A 123 18.47 15.91 -6.99
CA LEU A 123 19.80 16.50 -7.04
C LEU A 123 20.90 15.77 -6.23
N ARG A 124 20.62 14.66 -5.52
CA ARG A 124 21.61 14.02 -4.60
C ARG A 124 21.71 12.51 -4.69
N LEU A 125 21.32 11.92 -5.82
CA LEU A 125 21.53 10.49 -6.07
C LEU A 125 23.03 10.24 -6.25
N ALA A 126 23.70 9.76 -5.20
CA ALA A 126 25.03 9.17 -5.32
C ALA A 126 24.86 7.70 -5.73
N ILE A 127 25.27 7.39 -6.96
CA ILE A 127 25.36 6.02 -7.46
C ILE A 127 26.75 5.49 -7.12
N LEU A 128 26.80 4.45 -6.31
CA LEU A 128 28.02 3.69 -6.06
C LEU A 128 27.87 2.35 -6.78
N HIS A 129 28.68 2.10 -7.80
CA HIS A 129 28.75 0.77 -8.42
C HIS A 129 29.43 -0.18 -7.44
N VAL A 130 28.78 -1.29 -7.09
CA VAL A 130 29.25 -2.18 -6.01
C VAL A 130 29.67 -3.55 -6.52
N THR A 131 28.94 -4.11 -7.48
CA THR A 131 29.19 -5.48 -7.92
C THR A 131 29.46 -5.53 -9.42
N PRO A 132 30.66 -5.91 -9.87
CA PRO A 132 30.89 -6.19 -11.28
C PRO A 132 30.00 -7.38 -11.72
N PRO A 133 29.44 -7.35 -12.94
CA PRO A 133 28.61 -8.45 -13.42
C PRO A 133 29.42 -9.75 -13.47
N THR A 134 28.82 -10.85 -13.01
CA THR A 134 29.35 -12.20 -13.21
C THR A 134 28.41 -12.99 -14.13
N ALA A 135 28.81 -14.17 -14.61
CA ALA A 135 27.97 -14.99 -15.48
C ALA A 135 26.61 -15.37 -14.87
N THR A 136 26.47 -15.30 -13.55
CA THR A 136 25.26 -15.69 -12.81
C THR A 136 24.63 -14.57 -11.98
N VAL A 137 25.31 -13.43 -11.82
CA VAL A 137 24.86 -12.31 -10.99
C VAL A 137 24.92 -11.02 -11.80
N GLU A 138 23.76 -10.40 -11.95
CA GLU A 138 23.62 -9.09 -12.58
C GLU A 138 24.41 -8.03 -11.81
N ALA A 139 24.97 -7.05 -12.53
CA ALA A 139 25.58 -5.88 -11.91
C ALA A 139 24.54 -5.13 -11.05
N ALA A 140 24.99 -4.58 -9.94
CA ALA A 140 24.12 -3.81 -9.05
C ALA A 140 24.84 -2.57 -8.52
N SER A 141 24.05 -1.53 -8.37
CA SER A 141 24.47 -0.24 -7.86
C SER A 141 23.74 0.07 -6.56
N ILE A 142 24.44 0.72 -5.63
CA ILE A 142 23.82 1.32 -4.45
C ILE A 142 23.44 2.75 -4.77
N ILE A 143 22.16 3.05 -4.68
CA ILE A 143 21.64 4.40 -4.77
C ILE A 143 21.24 4.91 -3.39
N ARG A 144 21.52 6.19 -3.12
CA ARG A 144 21.16 6.83 -1.85
C ARG A 144 19.90 7.65 -2.06
N VAL A 145 18.80 7.21 -1.45
CA VAL A 145 17.49 7.83 -1.58
C VAL A 145 17.00 8.38 -0.23
N PRO A 146 16.12 9.38 -0.23
CA PRO A 146 15.59 9.93 1.01
C PRO A 146 14.70 8.93 1.74
N LEU A 147 14.76 8.96 3.06
CA LEU A 147 13.92 8.18 3.94
C LEU A 147 12.84 9.08 4.54
N VAL A 148 11.58 8.78 4.23
CA VAL A 148 10.42 9.54 4.70
C VAL A 148 9.68 8.72 5.77
N PRO A 149 9.68 9.13 7.04
CA PRO A 149 8.90 8.45 8.08
C PRO A 149 7.41 8.65 7.85
N ILE A 150 6.65 7.56 7.73
CA ILE A 150 5.19 7.59 7.59
C ILE A 150 4.55 6.83 8.73
N TYR A 151 3.71 7.52 9.49
CA TYR A 151 2.80 6.87 10.42
C TYR A 151 1.55 6.41 9.66
N VAL A 152 1.13 5.16 9.91
CA VAL A 152 -0.20 4.67 9.54
C VAL A 152 -0.84 3.89 10.69
N PRO A 153 -2.17 3.88 10.84
CA PRO A 153 -2.84 3.15 11.91
C PRO A 153 -2.58 1.65 11.91
N ALA A 154 -2.46 1.04 10.72
CA ALA A 154 -2.29 -0.40 10.57
C ALA A 154 -1.15 -0.75 9.58
N PRO A 155 0.13 -0.69 10.00
CA PRO A 155 1.28 -0.90 9.12
C PRO A 155 1.26 -2.23 8.35
N VAL A 156 0.71 -3.28 8.96
CA VAL A 156 0.58 -4.61 8.36
C VAL A 156 -0.26 -4.63 7.08
N ALA A 157 -1.14 -3.65 6.86
CA ALA A 157 -1.95 -3.53 5.66
C ALA A 157 -1.38 -2.50 4.66
N PHE A 158 -0.22 -1.91 4.94
CA PHE A 158 0.36 -0.89 4.06
C PHE A 158 0.80 -1.45 2.70
N GLN A 159 1.32 -2.69 2.67
CA GLN A 159 1.74 -3.33 1.42
C GLN A 159 0.59 -3.49 0.43
N LEU A 160 -0.63 -3.80 0.89
CA LEU A 160 -1.82 -3.87 0.03
C LEU A 160 -2.12 -2.52 -0.61
N LEU A 161 -1.99 -1.43 0.16
CA LEU A 161 -2.18 -0.07 -0.35
C LEU A 161 -1.10 0.30 -1.37
N GLU A 162 0.16 0.01 -1.06
CA GLU A 162 1.28 0.24 -1.97
C GLU A 162 1.07 -0.49 -3.30
N HIS A 163 0.83 -1.80 -3.26
CA HIS A 163 0.56 -2.61 -4.45
C HIS A 163 -0.61 -2.02 -5.26
N TYR A 164 -1.71 -1.65 -4.60
CA TYR A 164 -2.83 -1.04 -5.29
C TYR A 164 -2.46 0.28 -5.98
N ILE A 165 -1.76 1.18 -5.28
CA ILE A 165 -1.36 2.48 -5.86
C ILE A 165 -0.51 2.28 -7.12
N TYR A 166 0.38 1.27 -7.12
CA TYR A 166 1.21 0.98 -8.29
C TYR A 166 0.46 0.38 -9.47
N PHE A 167 -0.43 -0.57 -9.21
CA PHE A 167 -1.02 -1.38 -10.28
C PHE A 167 -2.44 -0.95 -10.65
N SER A 168 -3.11 -0.19 -9.78
CA SER A 168 -4.54 0.16 -9.90
C SER A 168 -5.41 -1.07 -10.25
N ASN A 169 -5.00 -2.25 -9.79
CA ASN A 169 -5.59 -3.52 -10.14
C ASN A 169 -6.61 -3.92 -9.08
N VAL A 170 -7.86 -3.50 -9.32
CA VAL A 170 -8.94 -3.77 -8.38
C VAL A 170 -9.22 -5.28 -8.22
N PRO A 171 -9.35 -6.09 -9.29
CA PRO A 171 -9.56 -7.54 -9.12
C PRO A 171 -8.48 -8.21 -8.26
N HIS A 172 -7.21 -7.83 -8.43
CA HIS A 172 -6.13 -8.36 -7.61
C HIS A 172 -6.26 -7.94 -6.13
N LEU A 173 -6.58 -6.67 -5.85
CA LEU A 173 -6.82 -6.24 -4.48
C LEU A 173 -8.02 -6.95 -3.84
N GLU A 174 -9.11 -7.14 -4.58
CA GLU A 174 -10.27 -7.89 -4.09
C GLU A 174 -9.87 -9.33 -3.74
N ALA A 175 -9.11 -10.01 -4.60
CA ALA A 175 -8.61 -11.36 -4.34
C ALA A 175 -7.72 -11.45 -3.10
N GLU A 176 -6.83 -10.48 -2.87
CA GLU A 176 -5.97 -10.41 -1.67
C GLU A 176 -6.78 -10.17 -0.37
N LEU A 177 -7.90 -9.45 -0.46
CA LEU A 177 -8.74 -9.12 0.70
C LEU A 177 -9.73 -10.23 1.05
N LEU A 178 -10.06 -11.11 0.10
CA LEU A 178 -11.09 -12.15 0.25
C LEU A 178 -10.48 -13.52 0.61
N PRO A 179 -11.18 -14.35 1.40
CA PRO A 179 -10.66 -15.64 1.89
C PRO A 179 -10.68 -16.78 0.88
N SER A 180 -11.10 -16.54 -0.37
CA SER A 180 -11.45 -17.61 -1.31
C SER A 180 -10.64 -17.54 -2.59
N GLU A 181 -10.28 -18.71 -3.11
CA GLU A 181 -9.76 -18.90 -4.46
C GLU A 181 -10.85 -18.71 -5.53
N LEU A 182 -12.13 -18.62 -5.12
CA LEU A 182 -13.22 -18.31 -6.02
C LEU A 182 -13.04 -16.89 -6.58
N PRO A 183 -12.93 -16.75 -7.91
CA PRO A 183 -12.79 -15.44 -8.51
C PRO A 183 -14.04 -14.61 -8.18
N PRO A 184 -13.90 -13.34 -7.76
CA PRO A 184 -15.05 -12.47 -7.57
C PRO A 184 -15.80 -12.31 -8.90
N PRO A 185 -17.14 -12.11 -8.88
CA PRO A 185 -17.89 -11.96 -10.11
C PRO A 185 -17.39 -10.73 -10.88
N PRO A 186 -17.35 -10.77 -12.21
CA PRO A 186 -16.74 -9.71 -13.00
C PRO A 186 -17.45 -8.37 -12.78
N ARG A 187 -16.67 -7.29 -12.76
CA ARG A 187 -17.17 -5.91 -12.79
C ARG A 187 -17.59 -5.56 -14.22
N ALA A 188 -18.73 -6.07 -14.67
CA ALA A 188 -19.27 -5.74 -15.98
C ALA A 188 -20.28 -4.58 -15.86
N PRO A 189 -19.98 -3.37 -16.39
CA PRO A 189 -20.88 -2.23 -16.31
C PRO A 189 -22.23 -2.56 -16.96
N GLY A 190 -23.32 -2.35 -16.23
CA GLY A 190 -24.69 -2.53 -16.73
C GLY A 190 -25.18 -3.98 -16.81
N ILE A 191 -24.37 -4.98 -16.44
CA ILE A 191 -24.79 -6.39 -16.45
C ILE A 191 -25.22 -6.86 -15.06
N ILE A 192 -24.48 -6.48 -14.01
CA ILE A 192 -24.75 -6.91 -12.63
C ILE A 192 -24.66 -5.68 -11.73
N SER A 193 -25.69 -5.44 -10.92
CA SER A 193 -25.66 -4.36 -9.93
C SER A 193 -24.61 -4.65 -8.84
N HIS A 194 -24.16 -3.62 -8.12
CA HIS A 194 -23.25 -3.82 -6.99
C HIS A 194 -23.85 -4.74 -5.93
N ASP A 195 -25.14 -4.56 -5.62
CA ASP A 195 -25.87 -5.35 -4.63
C ASP A 195 -26.01 -6.82 -5.06
N ASP A 196 -26.32 -7.08 -6.33
CA ASP A 196 -26.37 -8.44 -6.87
C ASP A 196 -25.00 -9.11 -6.82
N ARG A 197 -23.93 -8.34 -7.10
CA ARG A 197 -22.55 -8.85 -7.02
C ARG A 197 -22.18 -9.22 -5.59
N VAL A 198 -22.53 -8.37 -4.62
CA VAL A 198 -22.32 -8.62 -3.20
C VAL A 198 -23.10 -9.83 -2.74
N ALA A 199 -24.39 -9.93 -3.09
CA ALA A 199 -25.25 -11.04 -2.70
C ALA A 199 -24.75 -12.38 -3.26
N ALA A 200 -24.40 -12.42 -4.54
CA ALA A 200 -23.87 -13.62 -5.20
C ALA A 200 -22.58 -14.10 -4.54
N TYR A 201 -21.63 -13.19 -4.29
CA TYR A 201 -20.35 -13.57 -3.70
C TYR A 201 -20.47 -13.90 -2.20
N ALA A 202 -21.31 -13.19 -1.45
CA ALA A 202 -21.59 -13.50 -0.05
C ALA A 202 -22.18 -14.91 0.12
N TYR A 203 -23.12 -15.28 -0.75
CA TYR A 203 -23.67 -16.64 -0.78
C TYR A 203 -22.58 -17.67 -1.08
N ALA A 204 -21.76 -17.45 -2.12
CA ALA A 204 -20.66 -18.34 -2.46
C ALA A 204 -19.70 -18.56 -1.28
N LEU A 205 -19.31 -17.48 -0.59
CA LEU A 205 -18.49 -17.55 0.62
C LEU A 205 -19.17 -18.35 1.74
N ALA A 206 -20.45 -18.09 2.02
CA ALA A 206 -21.19 -18.74 3.10
C ALA A 206 -21.40 -20.24 2.87
N THR A 207 -21.50 -20.67 1.61
CA THR A 207 -21.69 -22.09 1.24
C THR A 207 -20.40 -22.89 1.05
N GLN A 208 -19.23 -22.23 1.12
CA GLN A 208 -17.95 -22.91 0.93
C GLN A 208 -17.63 -23.80 2.14
N GLN A 209 -17.30 -25.07 1.89
CA GLN A 209 -17.18 -26.13 2.90
C GLN A 209 -16.24 -25.79 4.07
N ASP A 210 -15.12 -25.13 3.81
CA ASP A 210 -14.10 -24.76 4.82
C ASP A 210 -14.21 -23.30 5.29
N MET A 211 -15.33 -22.64 5.02
CA MET A 211 -15.56 -21.27 5.46
C MET A 211 -16.11 -21.24 6.88
N THR A 212 -15.50 -20.43 7.74
CA THR A 212 -15.94 -20.20 9.13
C THR A 212 -16.12 -18.70 9.37
N ILE A 213 -16.95 -18.35 10.34
CA ILE A 213 -17.12 -16.95 10.78
C ILE A 213 -15.77 -16.38 11.25
N ASN A 214 -14.96 -17.21 11.91
CA ASN A 214 -13.60 -16.83 12.34
C ASN A 214 -12.69 -16.49 11.16
N ARG A 215 -12.72 -17.27 10.07
CA ARG A 215 -11.96 -17.00 8.84
C ARG A 215 -12.45 -15.71 8.17
N LEU A 216 -13.77 -15.55 7.98
CA LEU A 216 -14.37 -14.32 7.44
C LEU A 216 -13.99 -13.09 8.27
N SER A 217 -14.01 -13.22 9.61
CA SER A 217 -13.64 -12.15 10.54
C SER A 217 -12.17 -11.74 10.43
N ARG A 218 -11.24 -12.67 10.14
CA ARG A 218 -9.83 -12.34 9.90
C ARG A 218 -9.66 -11.47 8.65
N HIS A 219 -10.38 -11.80 7.58
CA HIS A 219 -10.38 -10.99 6.36
C HIS A 219 -11.08 -9.65 6.55
N ALA A 220 -12.19 -9.60 7.28
CA ALA A 220 -12.85 -8.34 7.62
C ALA A 220 -11.93 -7.41 8.42
N LYS A 221 -11.13 -7.96 9.36
CA LYS A 221 -10.08 -7.20 10.07
C LYS A 221 -9.00 -6.66 9.12
N LEU A 222 -8.61 -7.41 8.09
CA LEU A 222 -7.65 -6.96 7.09
C LEU A 222 -8.22 -5.80 6.25
N VAL A 223 -9.47 -5.93 5.76
CA VAL A 223 -10.19 -4.86 5.04
C VAL A 223 -10.28 -3.60 5.90
N TYR A 224 -10.65 -3.74 7.18
CA TYR A 224 -10.73 -2.62 8.10
C TYR A 224 -9.37 -1.94 8.32
N ARG A 225 -8.28 -2.72 8.46
CA ARG A 225 -6.92 -2.19 8.60
C ARG A 225 -6.48 -1.41 7.35
N LEU A 226 -6.79 -1.92 6.15
CA LEU A 226 -6.56 -1.20 4.91
C LEU A 226 -7.36 0.11 4.89
N TYR A 227 -8.66 0.05 5.17
CA TYR A 227 -9.55 1.22 5.28
C TYR A 227 -8.95 2.29 6.21
N GLN A 228 -8.46 1.92 7.40
CA GLN A 228 -7.84 2.87 8.33
C GLN A 228 -6.63 3.58 7.72
N ASN A 229 -5.76 2.87 7.00
CA ASN A 229 -4.62 3.48 6.32
C ASN A 229 -5.06 4.42 5.20
N VAL A 230 -6.05 4.01 4.40
CA VAL A 230 -6.59 4.79 3.27
C VAL A 230 -7.25 6.08 3.75
N VAL A 231 -8.04 6.02 4.83
CA VAL A 231 -8.60 7.20 5.50
C VAL A 231 -7.49 8.09 6.02
N TRP A 232 -6.51 7.52 6.71
CA TRP A 232 -5.43 8.25 7.37
C TRP A 232 -4.57 9.03 6.37
N LEU A 233 -4.19 8.40 5.25
CA LEU A 233 -3.41 9.03 4.18
C LEU A 233 -4.28 9.87 3.23
N ALA A 234 -5.60 9.90 3.45
CA ALA A 234 -6.58 10.60 2.63
C ALA A 234 -6.48 10.23 1.14
N VAL A 235 -6.50 8.92 0.84
CA VAL A 235 -6.31 8.41 -0.52
C VAL A 235 -7.53 8.70 -1.41
N LYS A 236 -7.28 9.27 -2.59
CA LYS A 236 -8.28 9.68 -3.59
C LYS A 236 -8.27 8.72 -4.78
N ASP A 237 -8.91 7.57 -4.63
CA ASP A 237 -9.05 6.60 -5.72
C ASP A 237 -10.38 5.84 -5.65
N SER A 238 -11.27 6.06 -6.62
CA SER A 238 -12.61 5.45 -6.62
C SER A 238 -12.57 3.93 -6.79
N GLY A 239 -11.56 3.39 -7.49
CA GLY A 239 -11.39 1.95 -7.66
C GLY A 239 -11.05 1.26 -6.34
N LEU A 240 -10.16 1.87 -5.55
CA LEU A 240 -9.77 1.40 -4.22
C LEU A 240 -10.96 1.40 -3.27
N TRP A 241 -11.69 2.51 -3.22
CA TRP A 241 -12.87 2.65 -2.39
C TRP A 241 -13.95 1.64 -2.77
N ALA A 242 -14.18 1.41 -4.06
CA ALA A 242 -15.11 0.39 -4.53
C ALA A 242 -14.68 -1.03 -4.15
N ALA A 243 -13.38 -1.33 -4.18
CA ALA A 243 -12.84 -2.63 -3.75
C ALA A 243 -13.04 -2.86 -2.24
N ILE A 244 -12.73 -1.85 -1.43
CA ILE A 244 -12.91 -1.91 0.03
C ILE A 244 -14.40 -2.10 0.38
N ASN A 245 -15.29 -1.35 -0.25
CA ASN A 245 -16.74 -1.47 0.00
C ASN A 245 -17.27 -2.85 -0.38
N PHE A 246 -16.95 -3.31 -1.60
CA PHE A 246 -17.39 -4.63 -2.07
C PHE A 246 -16.90 -5.75 -1.13
N THR A 247 -15.61 -5.78 -0.81
CA THR A 247 -15.05 -6.83 0.05
C THR A 247 -15.64 -6.80 1.46
N TRP A 248 -15.81 -5.61 2.05
CA TRP A 248 -16.45 -5.45 3.35
C TRP A 248 -17.90 -5.95 3.36
N GLU A 249 -18.70 -5.54 2.39
CA GLU A 249 -20.12 -5.91 2.30
C GLU A 249 -20.31 -7.40 2.01
N SER A 250 -19.50 -8.00 1.13
CA SER A 250 -19.54 -9.44 0.88
C SER A 250 -19.18 -10.26 2.11
N LEU A 251 -18.10 -9.89 2.83
CA LEU A 251 -17.69 -10.60 4.05
C LEU A 251 -18.75 -10.48 5.16
N THR A 252 -19.27 -9.28 5.39
CA THR A 252 -20.28 -9.06 6.43
C THR A 252 -21.62 -9.71 6.10
N SER A 253 -22.02 -9.72 4.83
CA SER A 253 -23.22 -10.42 4.37
C SER A 253 -23.08 -11.93 4.50
N ALA A 254 -21.92 -12.51 4.13
CA ALA A 254 -21.66 -13.94 4.33
C ALA A 254 -21.72 -14.33 5.81
N MET A 255 -21.12 -13.54 6.71
CA MET A 255 -21.19 -13.78 8.16
C MET A 255 -22.64 -13.74 8.67
N ARG A 256 -23.47 -12.81 8.20
CA ARG A 256 -24.89 -12.74 8.57
C ARG A 256 -25.67 -13.96 8.08
N MET A 257 -25.44 -14.41 6.84
CA MET A 257 -26.06 -15.62 6.29
C MET A 257 -25.72 -16.86 7.12
N MET A 258 -24.43 -17.07 7.42
CA MET A 258 -23.98 -18.19 8.24
C MET A 258 -24.59 -18.17 9.65
N GLN A 259 -24.71 -16.99 10.27
CA GLN A 259 -25.37 -16.83 11.56
C GLN A 259 -26.86 -17.21 11.50
N GLN A 260 -27.57 -16.77 10.45
CA GLN A 260 -28.98 -17.12 10.25
C GLN A 260 -29.20 -18.62 10.01
N TRP A 261 -28.22 -19.30 9.39
CA TRP A 261 -28.25 -20.75 9.16
C TRP A 261 -27.81 -21.58 10.38
N GLY A 262 -27.47 -20.94 11.51
CA GLY A 262 -27.02 -21.64 12.72
C GLY A 262 -25.59 -22.21 12.62
N MET A 263 -24.79 -21.74 11.65
CA MET A 263 -23.39 -22.15 11.48
C MET A 263 -22.48 -21.33 12.39
N THR A 264 -22.49 -21.62 13.69
CA THR A 264 -21.58 -21.00 14.67
C THR A 264 -20.50 -21.98 15.12
N VAL A 265 -19.37 -21.99 14.41
CA VAL A 265 -18.08 -22.55 14.89
C VAL A 265 -16.94 -21.59 14.52
#